data_AF-A0A837I0N9-F1
#
_entry.id   AF-A0A837I0N9-F1
#
_cell.length_a   1.000
_cell.length_b   1.000
_cell.length_c   1.000
_cell.angle_alpha   90.00
_cell.angle_beta   90.00
_cell.angle_gamma   90.00
#
_symmetry.space_group_name_H-M   'P 1'
#
loop_
_entity.id
_entity.type
_entity.pdbx_description
1 polymer ?
#
loop_
_entity_poly.entity_id
_entity_poly.type
_entity_poly.pdbx_seq_one_letter_code
_entity_poly.pdbx_strand_id
1 'polypeptide(L)'
;MDLSAKEIIFDDNGICNFCHQAQKALKEIEAEKPNFNKWIKKIKQDGQGKDYDCLIGLSGGVDSSTVLLYAVKIGLRPLCFSVDNGWNDPKADENIMRLVEGLKVPFYRYVINLKKFSELQSAFMRGGIKNLEAITDHILMATTYEMANKYNIKWIISGGNTATESIMPASWGEDARDLRFIKAVYKKITDGKLRGLPVISLIKEQYYRLWKQIKIFRILDFLDYNMELATSELQKEYSWQSYGEKHCENIFTWWYQNYYLFEKWGIDKRKAHLSSLVVSGQMKRKRAMDLLAECPVYPKLGIEESVKYPKKSYSDYKNSESIRKIIVKIYKFIPTKWK
;
A
#
# COMPACT_ATOMS: atom_id res chain seq x y z
N MET A 1 -14.23 -9.14 -10.84
CA MET A 1 -14.82 -7.80 -10.59
C MET A 1 -16.30 -7.81 -10.91
N ASP A 2 -17.07 -6.91 -10.30
CA ASP A 2 -18.54 -6.84 -10.43
C ASP A 2 -19.06 -5.39 -10.38
N LEU A 3 -20.39 -5.24 -10.41
CA LEU A 3 -21.12 -3.97 -10.46
C LEU A 3 -21.03 -3.13 -9.16
N SER A 4 -20.35 -3.61 -8.11
CA SER A 4 -20.07 -2.78 -6.93
C SER A 4 -19.04 -1.67 -7.21
N ALA A 5 -18.25 -1.80 -8.29
CA ALA A 5 -17.38 -0.76 -8.80
C ALA A 5 -18.16 0.15 -9.78
N LYS A 6 -18.27 1.45 -9.48
CA LYS A 6 -19.06 2.40 -10.30
C LYS A 6 -18.54 2.57 -11.72
N GLU A 7 -17.23 2.36 -11.91
CA GLU A 7 -16.54 2.56 -13.18
C GLU A 7 -16.47 1.29 -14.03
N ILE A 8 -17.08 0.18 -13.59
CA ILE A 8 -16.99 -1.08 -14.31
C ILE A 8 -17.77 -1.03 -15.62
N ILE A 9 -17.12 -1.47 -16.69
CA ILE A 9 -17.72 -1.63 -18.01
C ILE A 9 -17.23 -2.98 -18.55
N PHE A 10 -18.12 -3.75 -19.17
CA PHE A 10 -17.80 -5.02 -19.80
C PHE A 10 -17.80 -4.86 -21.32
N ASP A 11 -16.91 -5.56 -21.99
CA ASP A 11 -16.96 -5.73 -23.45
C ASP A 11 -17.91 -6.86 -23.87
N ASP A 12 -18.04 -7.07 -25.18
CA ASP A 12 -18.93 -8.10 -25.77
C ASP A 12 -18.53 -9.53 -25.36
N ASN A 13 -17.30 -9.74 -24.90
CA ASN A 13 -16.80 -11.02 -24.39
C ASN A 13 -17.00 -11.17 -22.86
N GLY A 14 -17.62 -10.19 -22.21
CA GLY A 14 -17.82 -10.16 -20.76
C GLY A 14 -16.54 -9.88 -19.96
N ILE A 15 -15.50 -9.31 -20.57
CA ILE A 15 -14.25 -8.92 -19.89
C ILE A 15 -14.39 -7.46 -19.43
N CYS A 16 -14.12 -7.21 -18.15
CA CYS A 16 -14.23 -5.86 -17.61
C CYS A 16 -13.03 -4.97 -17.96
N ASN A 17 -13.27 -3.66 -18.03
CA ASN A 17 -12.26 -2.63 -18.26
C ASN A 17 -11.08 -2.68 -17.26
N PHE A 18 -11.31 -3.10 -16.01
CA PHE A 18 -10.22 -3.29 -15.04
C PHE A 18 -9.29 -4.44 -15.44
N CYS A 19 -9.83 -5.54 -15.97
CA CYS A 19 -9.02 -6.65 -16.47
C CYS A 19 -8.17 -6.21 -17.66
N HIS A 20 -8.75 -5.45 -18.61
CA HIS A 20 -8.01 -4.90 -19.74
C HIS A 20 -6.88 -3.97 -19.31
N GLN A 21 -7.12 -3.09 -18.33
CA GLN A 21 -6.10 -2.21 -17.77
C GLN A 21 -4.98 -3.01 -17.08
N ALA A 22 -5.33 -4.01 -16.29
CA ALA A 22 -4.37 -4.89 -15.63
C ALA A 22 -3.51 -5.67 -16.63
N GLN A 23 -4.11 -6.27 -17.65
CA GLN A 23 -3.39 -6.96 -18.72
C GLN A 23 -2.44 -6.03 -19.47
N LYS A 24 -2.86 -4.79 -19.75
CA LYS A 24 -2.00 -3.79 -20.37
C LYS A 24 -0.81 -3.45 -19.47
N ALA A 25 -1.06 -3.18 -18.19
CA ALA A 25 0.00 -2.86 -17.24
C ALA A 25 1.02 -4.01 -17.11
N LEU A 26 0.56 -5.26 -17.07
CA LEU A 26 1.43 -6.44 -17.06
C LEU A 26 2.33 -6.52 -18.30
N LYS A 27 1.78 -6.24 -19.49
CA LYS A 27 2.57 -6.19 -20.74
C LYS A 27 3.61 -5.06 -20.72
N GLU A 28 3.23 -3.88 -20.21
CA GLU A 28 4.15 -2.74 -20.07
C GLU A 28 5.31 -3.08 -19.12
N ILE A 29 5.03 -3.72 -17.99
CA ILE A 29 6.05 -4.20 -17.04
C ILE A 29 6.96 -5.27 -17.65
N GLU A 30 6.39 -6.25 -18.35
CA GLU A 30 7.16 -7.30 -19.01
C GLU A 30 8.15 -6.72 -20.03
N ALA A 31 7.75 -5.69 -20.77
CA ALA A 31 8.63 -4.97 -21.69
C ALA A 31 9.75 -4.19 -20.97
N GLU A 32 9.56 -3.81 -19.70
CA GLU A 32 10.55 -3.11 -18.89
C GLU A 32 11.51 -4.05 -18.14
N LYS A 33 11.19 -5.33 -17.96
CA LYS A 33 12.05 -6.32 -17.27
C LYS A 33 13.51 -6.33 -17.76
N PRO A 34 13.83 -6.23 -19.06
CA PRO A 34 15.22 -6.16 -19.53
C PRO A 34 16.03 -4.97 -18.98
N ASN A 35 15.35 -3.90 -18.54
CA ASN A 35 16.00 -2.73 -17.92
C ASN A 35 16.38 -2.95 -16.44
N PHE A 36 16.10 -4.12 -15.85
CA PHE A 36 16.34 -4.38 -14.43
C PHE A 36 17.78 -4.06 -13.98
N ASN A 37 18.78 -4.61 -14.68
CA ASN A 37 20.19 -4.41 -14.34
C ASN A 37 20.61 -2.93 -14.42
N LYS A 38 20.01 -2.16 -15.35
CA LYS A 38 20.23 -0.72 -15.47
C LYS A 38 19.69 0.03 -14.25
N TRP A 39 18.51 -0.34 -13.75
CA TRP A 39 17.94 0.23 -12.53
C TRP A 39 18.76 -0.07 -11.30
N ILE A 40 19.17 -1.33 -11.11
CA ILE A 40 20.03 -1.73 -9.97
C ILE A 40 21.36 -0.99 -10.00
N LYS A 41 22.00 -0.89 -11.17
CA LYS A 41 23.24 -0.10 -11.32
C LYS A 41 23.01 1.37 -10.93
N LYS A 42 21.89 1.97 -11.32
CA LYS A 42 21.56 3.35 -10.98
C LYS A 42 21.35 3.55 -9.47
N ILE A 43 20.66 2.60 -8.81
CA ILE A 43 20.44 2.62 -7.35
C ILE A 43 21.79 2.59 -6.62
N LYS A 44 22.66 1.64 -6.96
CA LYS A 44 24.00 1.51 -6.36
C LYS A 44 24.86 2.76 -6.59
N GLN A 45 24.82 3.33 -7.79
CA GLN A 45 25.51 4.58 -8.11
C GLN A 45 25.03 5.77 -7.27
N ASP A 46 23.71 5.93 -7.08
CA ASP A 46 23.16 7.01 -6.25
C ASP A 46 23.45 6.85 -4.74
N GLY A 47 23.77 5.62 -4.33
CA GLY A 47 24.17 5.24 -2.97
C GLY A 47 25.68 5.22 -2.73
N GLN A 48 26.51 5.51 -3.73
CA GLN A 48 27.96 5.50 -3.59
C GLN A 48 28.42 6.54 -2.56
N GLY A 49 29.31 6.14 -1.65
CA GLY A 49 29.80 7.01 -0.57
C GLY A 49 28.83 7.22 0.59
N LYS A 50 27.69 6.50 0.61
CA LYS A 50 26.71 6.52 1.71
C LYS A 50 26.65 5.16 2.41
N ASP A 51 26.09 5.14 3.61
CA ASP A 51 25.84 3.90 4.36
C ASP A 51 24.80 3.01 3.65
N TYR A 52 23.78 3.64 3.04
CA TYR A 52 22.66 2.96 2.41
C TYR A 52 22.44 3.45 0.97
N ASP A 53 22.05 2.54 0.09
CA ASP A 53 21.65 2.88 -1.29
C ASP A 53 20.13 2.97 -1.46
N CYS A 54 19.37 2.32 -0.58
CA CYS A 54 17.91 2.30 -0.63
C CYS A 54 17.24 2.21 0.75
N LEU A 55 15.95 2.54 0.79
CA LEU A 55 15.08 2.48 1.96
C LEU A 55 13.98 1.45 1.70
N ILE A 56 13.73 0.56 2.66
CA ILE A 56 12.70 -0.49 2.54
C ILE A 56 11.77 -0.41 3.75
N GLY A 57 10.48 -0.24 3.50
CA GLY A 57 9.44 -0.36 4.51
C GLY A 57 9.01 -1.82 4.67
N LEU A 58 9.01 -2.34 5.90
CA LEU A 58 8.64 -3.72 6.22
C LEU A 58 7.30 -3.74 6.96
N SER A 59 6.33 -4.52 6.44
CA SER A 59 5.07 -4.80 7.15
C SER A 59 5.08 -6.14 7.86
N GLY A 60 6.07 -7.01 7.59
CA GLY A 60 6.05 -8.42 7.98
C GLY A 60 5.27 -9.30 7.00
N GLY A 61 4.67 -8.67 5.98
CA GLY A 61 3.99 -9.33 4.87
C GLY A 61 4.91 -9.98 3.86
N VAL A 62 4.37 -10.94 3.10
CA VAL A 62 5.12 -11.69 2.08
C VAL A 62 5.79 -10.75 1.08
N ASP A 63 5.05 -9.79 0.52
CA ASP A 63 5.55 -8.83 -0.48
C ASP A 63 6.80 -8.08 0.04
N SER A 64 6.70 -7.43 1.20
CA SER A 64 7.81 -6.65 1.78
C SER A 64 8.99 -7.51 2.22
N SER A 65 8.71 -8.73 2.69
CA SER A 65 9.74 -9.69 3.12
C SER A 65 10.54 -10.20 1.91
N THR A 66 9.84 -10.51 0.82
CA THR A 66 10.46 -10.90 -0.45
C THR A 66 11.29 -9.77 -1.03
N VAL A 67 10.80 -8.53 -1.01
CA VAL A 67 11.57 -7.35 -1.43
C VAL A 67 12.91 -7.27 -0.70
N LEU A 68 12.89 -7.40 0.64
CA LEU A 68 14.11 -7.34 1.43
C LEU A 68 15.09 -8.46 1.07
N LEU A 69 14.58 -9.71 1.00
CA LEU A 69 15.37 -10.88 0.64
C LEU A 69 16.09 -10.67 -0.71
N TYR A 70 15.35 -10.30 -1.76
CA TYR A 70 15.92 -10.08 -3.09
C TYR A 70 16.87 -8.88 -3.13
N ALA A 71 16.53 -7.77 -2.46
CA ALA A 71 17.39 -6.59 -2.40
C ALA A 71 18.77 -6.94 -1.83
N VAL A 72 18.81 -7.74 -0.76
CA VAL A 72 20.08 -8.20 -0.17
C VAL A 72 20.78 -9.21 -1.09
N LYS A 73 20.06 -10.18 -1.67
CA LYS A 73 20.63 -11.18 -2.61
C LYS A 73 21.33 -10.54 -3.81
N ILE A 74 20.81 -9.42 -4.33
CA ILE A 74 21.43 -8.68 -5.46
C ILE A 74 22.46 -7.62 -4.99
N GLY A 75 22.77 -7.58 -3.70
CA GLY A 75 23.80 -6.75 -3.10
C GLY A 75 23.45 -5.27 -2.99
N LEU A 76 22.16 -4.93 -2.77
CA LEU A 76 21.78 -3.61 -2.26
C LEU A 76 22.06 -3.53 -0.75
N ARG A 77 22.19 -2.30 -0.24
CA ARG A 77 22.45 -2.00 1.18
C ARG A 77 21.27 -1.22 1.75
N PRO A 78 20.18 -1.90 2.13
CA PRO A 78 18.95 -1.23 2.56
C PRO A 78 19.06 -0.70 3.99
N LEU A 79 18.49 0.48 4.22
CA LEU A 79 17.96 0.84 5.54
C LEU A 79 16.52 0.35 5.63
N CYS A 80 16.24 -0.54 6.60
CA CYS A 80 14.90 -1.06 6.80
C CYS A 80 14.19 -0.27 7.90
N PHE A 81 12.87 -0.11 7.76
CA PHE A 81 12.06 0.47 8.82
C PHE A 81 10.64 -0.09 8.79
N SER A 82 9.94 -0.01 9.91
CA SER A 82 8.49 -0.20 9.97
C SER A 82 7.84 0.93 10.75
N VAL A 83 6.55 1.16 10.50
CA VAL A 83 5.76 2.11 11.28
C VAL A 83 4.83 1.31 12.18
N ASP A 84 4.97 1.52 13.48
CA ASP A 84 4.07 0.95 14.47
C ASP A 84 2.94 1.93 14.77
N ASN A 85 1.75 1.53 14.35
CA ASN A 85 0.48 2.22 14.58
C ASN A 85 -0.37 1.57 15.68
N GLY A 86 0.17 0.58 16.41
CA GLY A 86 -0.49 -0.14 17.48
C GLY A 86 -1.37 -1.32 17.04
N TRP A 87 -1.37 -1.66 15.75
CA TRP A 87 -2.27 -2.68 15.18
C TRP A 87 -1.57 -3.86 14.51
N ASN A 88 -0.24 -3.95 14.61
CA ASN A 88 0.49 -5.04 13.96
C ASN A 88 0.18 -6.39 14.64
N ASP A 89 0.01 -7.44 13.84
CA ASP A 89 -0.08 -8.79 14.36
C ASP A 89 1.28 -9.21 14.94
N PRO A 90 1.35 -9.86 16.12
CA PRO A 90 2.61 -10.31 16.70
C PRO A 90 3.45 -11.19 15.76
N LYS A 91 2.81 -12.00 14.89
CA LYS A 91 3.52 -12.81 13.88
C LYS A 91 4.17 -11.93 12.81
N ALA A 92 3.54 -10.82 12.44
CA ALA A 92 4.10 -9.87 11.49
C ALA A 92 5.35 -9.21 12.07
N ASP A 93 5.32 -8.82 13.36
CA ASP A 93 6.51 -8.33 14.05
C ASP A 93 7.62 -9.38 14.13
N GLU A 94 7.27 -10.62 14.46
CA GLU A 94 8.22 -11.72 14.51
C GLU A 94 8.85 -11.98 13.13
N ASN A 95 8.05 -11.94 12.06
CA ASN A 95 8.53 -12.07 10.69
C ASN A 95 9.51 -10.95 10.32
N ILE A 96 9.22 -9.69 10.68
CA ILE A 96 10.15 -8.58 10.48
C ILE A 96 11.47 -8.89 11.17
N MET A 97 11.43 -9.25 12.47
CA MET A 97 12.63 -9.49 13.27
C MET A 97 13.47 -10.65 12.72
N ARG A 98 12.84 -11.79 12.39
CA ARG A 98 13.51 -12.94 11.77
C ARG A 98 14.25 -12.57 10.49
N LEU A 99 13.62 -11.79 9.62
CA LEU A 99 14.24 -11.36 8.37
C LEU A 99 15.39 -10.38 8.61
N VAL A 100 15.20 -9.33 9.42
CA VAL A 100 16.25 -8.31 9.60
C VAL A 100 17.47 -8.87 10.32
N GLU A 101 17.28 -9.78 11.28
CA GLU A 101 18.37 -10.48 11.98
C GLU A 101 19.05 -11.49 11.07
N GLY A 102 18.27 -12.30 10.35
CA GLY A 102 18.79 -13.32 9.44
C GLY A 102 19.59 -12.72 8.27
N LEU A 103 19.14 -11.59 7.73
CA LEU A 103 19.82 -10.86 6.64
C LEU A 103 20.84 -9.83 7.13
N LYS A 104 20.95 -9.62 8.45
CA LYS A 104 21.88 -8.70 9.11
C LYS A 104 21.80 -7.28 8.54
N VAL A 105 20.58 -6.78 8.39
CA VAL A 105 20.30 -5.43 7.87
C VAL A 105 19.90 -4.48 8.99
N PRO A 106 20.23 -3.18 8.88
CA PRO A 106 19.80 -2.20 9.87
C PRO A 106 18.29 -2.01 9.82
N PHE A 107 17.67 -1.96 11.00
CA PHE A 107 16.23 -1.83 11.15
C PHE A 107 15.86 -0.72 12.14
N TYR A 108 14.87 0.09 11.79
CA TYR A 108 14.33 1.14 12.63
C TYR A 108 12.80 1.01 12.80
N ARG A 109 12.34 0.92 14.06
CA ARG A 109 10.92 0.92 14.41
C ARG A 109 10.46 2.35 14.67
N TYR A 110 9.61 2.90 13.80
CA TYR A 110 8.99 4.22 13.98
C TYR A 110 7.65 4.07 14.70
N VAL A 111 7.60 4.34 15.99
CA VAL A 111 6.35 4.29 16.77
C VAL A 111 5.64 5.64 16.70
N ILE A 112 4.40 5.67 16.24
CA ILE A 112 3.61 6.91 16.17
C ILE A 112 2.93 7.21 17.51
N ASN A 113 2.38 8.43 17.65
CA ASN A 113 1.54 8.75 18.79
C ASN A 113 0.22 7.98 18.71
N LEU A 114 0.14 6.82 19.39
CA LEU A 114 -1.00 5.90 19.33
C LEU A 114 -2.31 6.54 19.81
N LYS A 115 -2.25 7.35 20.88
CA LYS A 115 -3.42 8.09 21.37
C LYS A 115 -3.96 9.02 20.29
N LYS A 116 -3.07 9.72 19.60
CA LYS A 116 -3.47 10.66 18.54
C LYS A 116 -3.98 9.94 17.30
N PHE A 117 -3.37 8.80 16.97
CA PHE A 117 -3.79 7.98 15.85
C PHE A 117 -5.18 7.37 16.08
N SER A 118 -5.45 6.83 17.27
CA SER A 118 -6.77 6.33 17.67
C SER A 118 -7.84 7.44 17.60
N GLU A 119 -7.52 8.65 18.04
CA GLU A 119 -8.42 9.81 17.91
C GLU A 119 -8.75 10.13 16.43
N LEU A 120 -7.75 10.03 15.55
CA LEU A 120 -7.93 10.23 14.11
C LEU A 120 -8.74 9.09 13.46
N GLN A 121 -8.50 7.84 13.83
CA GLN A 121 -9.30 6.67 13.41
C GLN A 121 -10.76 6.84 13.83
N SER A 122 -11.00 7.23 15.08
CA SER A 122 -12.35 7.52 15.59
C SER A 122 -13.03 8.65 14.80
N ALA A 123 -12.28 9.72 14.47
CA ALA A 123 -12.80 10.81 13.66
C ALA A 123 -13.20 10.36 12.24
N PHE A 124 -12.43 9.47 11.62
CA PHE A 124 -12.73 8.92 10.30
C PHE A 124 -13.98 8.02 10.32
N MET A 125 -14.11 7.15 11.32
CA MET A 125 -15.29 6.31 11.50
C MET A 125 -16.56 7.13 11.75
N ARG A 126 -16.52 8.08 12.69
CA ARG A 126 -17.64 8.99 13.01
C ARG A 126 -17.94 9.97 11.87
N GLY A 127 -16.92 10.31 11.09
CA GLY A 127 -17.04 11.09 9.86
C GLY A 127 -17.64 10.31 8.71
N GLY A 128 -17.83 8.99 8.85
CA GLY A 128 -18.47 8.17 7.83
C GLY A 128 -17.64 8.01 6.58
N ILE A 129 -16.31 7.99 6.72
CA ILE A 129 -15.37 7.87 5.62
C ILE A 129 -15.23 6.41 5.21
N LYS A 130 -15.34 6.12 3.92
CA LYS A 130 -15.25 4.76 3.41
C LYS A 130 -13.85 4.16 3.58
N ASN A 131 -12.81 4.89 3.19
CA ASN A 131 -11.43 4.44 3.32
C ASN A 131 -10.85 4.83 4.68
N LEU A 132 -11.09 3.99 5.69
CA LEU A 132 -10.53 4.20 7.03
C LEU A 132 -9.01 4.04 7.06
N GLU A 133 -8.43 3.25 6.15
CA GLU A 133 -6.97 3.06 6.05
C GLU A 133 -6.24 4.22 5.36
N ALA A 134 -6.98 5.17 4.78
CA ALA A 134 -6.40 6.36 4.17
C ALA A 134 -5.44 7.10 5.11
N ILE A 135 -5.69 7.06 6.43
CA ILE A 135 -4.83 7.69 7.44
C ILE A 135 -3.58 6.88 7.77
N THR A 136 -3.64 5.55 7.75
CA THR A 136 -2.47 4.69 7.90
C THR A 136 -1.56 4.86 6.69
N ASP A 137 -2.12 4.75 5.48
CA ASP A 137 -1.41 4.94 4.22
C ASP A 137 -0.77 6.34 4.15
N HIS A 138 -1.46 7.38 4.63
CA HIS A 138 -0.92 8.72 4.68
C HIS A 138 0.30 8.83 5.59
N ILE A 139 0.21 8.23 6.78
CA ILE A 139 1.31 8.23 7.76
C ILE A 139 2.49 7.42 7.21
N LEU A 140 2.25 6.24 6.64
CA LEU A 140 3.28 5.42 6.00
C LEU A 140 4.02 6.22 4.93
N MET A 141 3.28 6.88 4.02
CA MET A 141 3.88 7.71 2.99
C MET A 141 4.68 8.88 3.58
N ALA A 142 4.13 9.61 4.55
CA ALA A 142 4.80 10.73 5.18
C ALA A 142 6.11 10.30 5.85
N THR A 143 6.07 9.24 6.66
CA THR A 143 7.24 8.68 7.33
C THR A 143 8.28 8.16 6.34
N THR A 144 7.85 7.49 5.27
CA THR A 144 8.77 6.99 4.23
C THR A 144 9.59 8.13 3.61
N TYR A 145 8.93 9.22 3.21
CA TYR A 145 9.65 10.39 2.66
C TYR A 145 10.53 11.09 3.68
N GLU A 146 10.07 11.20 4.93
CA GLU A 146 10.86 11.80 6.01
C GLU A 146 12.12 10.99 6.31
N MET A 147 12.01 9.65 6.37
CA MET A 147 13.14 8.74 6.51
C MET A 147 14.10 8.82 5.33
N ALA A 148 13.59 8.75 4.09
CA ALA A 148 14.41 8.86 2.89
C ALA A 148 15.19 10.19 2.86
N ASN A 149 14.55 11.30 3.21
CA ASN A 149 15.22 12.60 3.28
C ASN A 149 16.23 12.68 4.44
N LYS A 150 15.89 12.16 5.63
CA LYS A 150 16.77 12.17 6.83
C LYS A 150 18.08 11.45 6.57
N TYR A 151 18.03 10.29 5.90
CA TYR A 151 19.22 9.48 5.60
C TYR A 151 19.81 9.75 4.20
N ASN A 152 19.33 10.79 3.51
CA ASN A 152 19.77 11.16 2.16
C ASN A 152 19.70 10.00 1.14
N ILE A 153 18.65 9.19 1.23
CA ILE A 153 18.38 8.05 0.38
C ILE A 153 17.45 8.48 -0.76
N LYS A 154 17.86 8.20 -2.00
CA LYS A 154 17.08 8.56 -3.20
C LYS A 154 16.09 7.47 -3.63
N TRP A 155 16.30 6.23 -3.21
CA TRP A 155 15.53 5.08 -3.70
C TRP A 155 14.77 4.41 -2.57
N ILE A 156 13.45 4.40 -2.68
CA ILE A 156 12.54 3.61 -1.84
C ILE A 156 12.19 2.36 -2.62
N ILE A 157 12.46 1.17 -2.08
CA ILE A 157 12.06 -0.08 -2.71
C ILE A 157 10.74 -0.54 -2.12
N SER A 158 9.72 -0.69 -2.96
CA SER A 158 8.35 -1.01 -2.56
C SER A 158 7.98 -2.45 -2.91
N GLY A 159 7.19 -3.08 -2.04
CA GLY A 159 6.56 -4.38 -2.27
C GLY A 159 5.29 -4.33 -3.13
N GLY A 160 4.77 -3.13 -3.45
CA GLY A 160 3.65 -3.02 -4.37
C GLY A 160 4.01 -3.56 -5.75
N ASN A 161 3.10 -4.31 -6.36
CA ASN A 161 3.35 -5.01 -7.62
C ASN A 161 2.09 -5.15 -8.48
N THR A 162 2.28 -5.13 -9.79
CA THR A 162 1.20 -5.18 -10.78
C THR A 162 0.56 -6.57 -10.82
N ALA A 163 1.31 -7.63 -10.51
CA ALA A 163 0.82 -9.00 -10.55
C ALA A 163 -0.31 -9.28 -9.53
N THR A 164 -0.25 -8.68 -8.35
CA THR A 164 -1.21 -8.93 -7.26
C THR A 164 -2.10 -7.73 -6.93
N GLU A 165 -1.78 -6.52 -7.41
CA GLU A 165 -2.47 -5.27 -7.03
C GLU A 165 -2.92 -4.40 -8.22
N SER A 166 -2.93 -4.93 -9.45
CA SER A 166 -3.28 -4.16 -10.65
C SER A 166 -4.75 -3.71 -10.72
N ILE A 167 -5.64 -4.34 -9.95
CA ILE A 167 -7.06 -4.02 -9.93
C ILE A 167 -7.43 -3.43 -8.57
N MET A 168 -7.82 -2.15 -8.55
CA MET A 168 -8.45 -1.48 -7.41
C MET A 168 -9.35 -0.33 -7.91
N PRO A 169 -10.69 -0.46 -7.86
CA PRO A 169 -11.59 0.60 -8.32
C PRO A 169 -11.44 1.89 -7.53
N ALA A 170 -11.42 3.03 -8.22
CA ALA A 170 -11.35 4.35 -7.57
C ALA A 170 -12.60 4.63 -6.70
N SER A 171 -13.77 4.12 -7.09
CA SER A 171 -15.00 4.22 -6.30
C SER A 171 -14.94 3.52 -4.94
N TRP A 172 -13.98 2.63 -4.70
CA TRP A 172 -13.88 1.85 -3.47
C TRP A 172 -13.14 2.54 -2.33
N GLY A 173 -12.52 3.70 -2.56
CA GLY A 173 -11.88 4.43 -1.47
C GLY A 173 -11.43 5.85 -1.83
N GLU A 174 -11.30 6.68 -0.81
CA GLU A 174 -10.75 8.03 -0.91
C GLU A 174 -9.22 8.02 -1.02
N ASP A 175 -8.65 9.05 -1.66
CA ASP A 175 -7.20 9.16 -1.87
C ASP A 175 -6.46 9.51 -0.58
N ALA A 176 -5.71 8.53 -0.07
CA ALA A 176 -4.87 8.61 1.13
C ALA A 176 -3.88 9.79 1.12
N ARG A 177 -3.51 10.34 -0.04
CA ARG A 177 -2.54 11.43 -0.13
C ARG A 177 -3.15 12.79 0.19
N ASP A 178 -4.48 12.92 0.27
CA ASP A 178 -5.12 14.23 0.46
C ASP A 178 -5.11 14.70 1.92
N LEU A 179 -4.02 15.34 2.32
CA LEU A 179 -3.90 15.95 3.64
C LEU A 179 -5.00 17.01 3.93
N ARG A 180 -5.53 17.68 2.89
CA ARG A 180 -6.60 18.67 3.08
C ARG A 180 -7.88 17.97 3.54
N PHE A 181 -8.22 16.87 2.89
CA PHE A 181 -9.34 16.01 3.27
C PHE A 181 -9.18 15.45 4.69
N ILE A 182 -8.01 14.85 5.00
CA ILE A 182 -7.74 14.29 6.33
C ILE A 182 -7.92 15.34 7.44
N LYS A 183 -7.35 16.53 7.25
CA LYS A 183 -7.50 17.65 8.20
C LYS A 183 -8.94 18.15 8.30
N ALA A 184 -9.70 18.14 7.20
CA ALA A 184 -11.08 18.60 7.17
C ALA A 184 -12.01 17.64 7.95
N VAL A 185 -11.86 16.34 7.74
CA VAL A 185 -12.60 15.31 8.50
C VAL A 185 -12.29 15.44 9.98
N TYR A 186 -11.00 15.44 10.33
CA TYR A 186 -10.57 15.54 11.72
C TYR A 186 -11.13 16.80 12.40
N LYS A 187 -10.95 17.98 11.80
CA LYS A 187 -11.47 19.25 12.36
C LYS A 187 -12.99 19.22 12.53
N LYS A 188 -13.73 18.68 11.56
CA LYS A 188 -15.19 18.65 11.60
C LYS A 188 -15.73 17.81 12.77
N ILE A 189 -15.01 16.76 13.16
CA ILE A 189 -15.46 15.79 14.17
C ILE A 189 -14.93 16.10 15.58
N THR A 190 -13.72 16.64 15.69
CA THR A 190 -13.07 16.90 16.99
C THR A 190 -13.01 18.37 17.39
N ASP A 191 -13.37 19.28 16.48
CA ASP A 191 -13.13 20.74 16.57
C ASP A 191 -11.63 21.14 16.75
N GLY A 192 -10.73 20.16 16.65
CA GLY A 192 -9.31 20.31 16.88
C GLY A 192 -8.48 20.58 15.62
N LYS A 193 -7.17 20.78 15.83
CA LYS A 193 -6.15 20.81 14.77
C LYS A 193 -5.32 19.52 14.83
N LEU A 194 -5.19 18.84 13.69
CA LEU A 194 -4.35 17.64 13.60
C LEU A 194 -2.87 18.00 13.75
N ARG A 195 -2.22 17.47 14.79
CA ARG A 195 -0.81 17.64 15.14
C ARG A 195 -0.31 16.35 15.81
N GLY A 196 1.01 16.13 15.81
CA GLY A 196 1.64 15.00 16.51
C GLY A 196 1.60 13.66 15.77
N LEU A 197 1.23 13.67 14.48
CA LEU A 197 1.35 12.52 13.59
C LEU A 197 2.15 12.93 12.33
N PRO A 198 2.91 12.01 11.72
CA PRO A 198 3.55 12.24 10.44
C PRO A 198 2.51 12.61 9.38
N VAL A 199 2.72 13.73 8.69
CA VAL A 199 1.83 14.20 7.63
C VAL A 199 2.64 14.81 6.50
N ILE A 200 2.14 14.66 5.28
CA ILE A 200 2.77 15.20 4.09
C ILE A 200 1.75 15.93 3.22
N SER A 201 2.07 17.18 2.88
CA SER A 201 1.25 17.94 1.92
C SER A 201 1.64 17.56 0.49
N LEU A 202 0.72 17.74 -0.45
CA LEU A 202 1.00 17.53 -1.88
C LEU A 202 2.24 18.33 -2.34
N ILE A 203 2.41 19.57 -1.86
CA ILE A 203 3.58 20.40 -2.21
C ILE A 203 4.87 19.79 -1.65
N LYS A 204 4.85 19.30 -0.40
CA LYS A 204 6.01 18.66 0.23
C LYS A 204 6.35 17.33 -0.46
N GLU A 205 5.34 16.55 -0.84
CA GLU A 205 5.51 15.34 -1.66
C GLU A 205 6.18 15.65 -3.00
N GLN A 206 5.68 16.66 -3.72
CA GLN A 206 6.28 17.07 -4.99
C GLN A 206 7.69 17.63 -4.85
N TYR A 207 7.98 18.36 -3.76
CA TYR A 207 9.34 18.78 -3.43
C TYR A 207 10.27 17.58 -3.24
N TYR A 208 9.85 16.53 -2.51
CA TYR A 208 10.67 15.33 -2.37
C TYR A 208 10.89 14.59 -3.69
N ARG A 209 9.84 14.46 -4.50
CA ARG A 209 9.92 13.73 -5.79
C ARG A 209 10.75 14.47 -6.84
N LEU A 210 10.52 15.78 -7.01
CA LEU A 210 11.11 16.56 -8.10
C LEU A 210 12.47 17.15 -7.70
N TRP A 211 12.56 17.73 -6.50
CA TRP A 211 13.75 18.46 -6.06
C TRP A 211 14.75 17.55 -5.35
N LYS A 212 14.28 16.76 -4.37
CA LYS A 212 15.15 15.77 -3.69
C LYS A 212 15.38 14.51 -4.52
N GLN A 213 14.66 14.34 -5.63
CA GLN A 213 14.76 13.19 -6.54
C GLN A 213 14.55 11.85 -5.84
N ILE A 214 13.70 11.81 -4.81
CA ILE A 214 13.31 10.57 -4.13
C ILE A 214 12.34 9.81 -5.05
N LYS A 215 12.67 8.56 -5.33
CA LYS A 215 12.00 7.68 -6.29
C LYS A 215 11.54 6.41 -5.60
N ILE A 216 10.39 5.90 -6.01
CA ILE A 216 9.87 4.62 -5.56
C ILE A 216 10.11 3.62 -6.69
N PHE A 217 10.74 2.50 -6.38
CA PHE A 217 11.04 1.42 -7.31
C PHE A 217 10.33 0.14 -6.85
N ARG A 218 9.44 -0.39 -7.68
CA ARG A 218 8.70 -1.63 -7.42
C ARG A 218 9.52 -2.80 -7.93
N ILE A 219 10.42 -3.29 -7.10
CA ILE A 219 11.39 -4.31 -7.53
C ILE A 219 10.71 -5.61 -7.96
N LEU A 220 9.59 -5.98 -7.32
CA LEU A 220 8.87 -7.22 -7.63
C LEU A 220 8.29 -7.25 -9.05
N ASP A 221 8.00 -6.08 -9.65
CA ASP A 221 7.56 -5.99 -11.05
C ASP A 221 8.66 -6.46 -12.03
N PHE A 222 9.93 -6.41 -11.64
CA PHE A 222 11.06 -6.83 -12.46
C PHE A 222 11.51 -8.28 -12.19
N LEU A 223 10.90 -8.93 -11.20
CA LEU A 223 11.17 -10.32 -10.84
C LEU A 223 10.05 -11.20 -11.37
N ASP A 224 10.31 -12.49 -11.54
CA ASP A 224 9.26 -13.48 -11.80
C ASP A 224 8.55 -13.84 -10.49
N TYR A 225 7.96 -12.80 -9.87
CA TYR A 225 7.36 -12.88 -8.55
C TYR A 225 6.10 -13.75 -8.57
N ASN A 226 6.19 -14.90 -7.91
CA ASN A 226 5.06 -15.76 -7.59
C ASN A 226 4.89 -15.80 -6.07
N MET A 227 3.70 -15.44 -5.60
CA MET A 227 3.41 -15.30 -4.17
C MET A 227 3.61 -16.62 -3.40
N GLU A 228 3.18 -17.76 -3.95
CA GLU A 228 3.28 -19.07 -3.29
C GLU A 228 4.73 -19.54 -3.16
N LEU A 229 5.52 -19.35 -4.23
CA LEU A 229 6.94 -19.67 -4.22
C LEU A 229 7.70 -18.79 -3.23
N ALA A 230 7.40 -17.49 -3.22
CA ALA A 230 8.01 -16.53 -2.31
C ALA A 230 7.68 -16.85 -0.84
N THR A 231 6.42 -17.21 -0.53
CA THR A 231 6.03 -17.67 0.81
C THR A 231 6.81 -18.93 1.21
N SER A 232 6.94 -19.89 0.30
CA SER A 232 7.64 -21.15 0.57
C SER A 232 9.14 -20.95 0.85
N GLU A 233 9.79 -20.04 0.12
CA GLU A 233 11.19 -19.67 0.34
C GLU A 233 11.38 -19.00 1.70
N LEU A 234 10.54 -18.01 2.03
CA LEU A 234 10.59 -17.31 3.33
C LEU A 234 10.33 -18.24 4.52
N GLN A 235 9.40 -19.20 4.38
CA GLN A 235 9.12 -20.21 5.40
C GLN A 235 10.33 -21.12 5.66
N LYS A 236 10.99 -21.57 4.58
CA LYS A 236 12.13 -22.50 4.68
C LYS A 236 13.39 -21.83 5.19
N GLU A 237 13.72 -20.63 4.69
CA GLU A 237 14.99 -19.97 4.98
C GLU A 237 14.93 -19.12 6.26
N TYR A 238 13.77 -18.57 6.61
CA TYR A 238 13.64 -17.58 7.69
C TYR A 238 12.54 -17.90 8.69
N SER A 239 11.94 -19.10 8.65
CA SER A 239 10.83 -19.50 9.52
C SER A 239 9.68 -18.49 9.50
N TRP A 240 9.43 -17.87 8.35
CA TRP A 240 8.35 -16.89 8.18
C TRP A 240 6.99 -17.54 8.45
N GLN A 241 6.10 -16.87 9.16
CA GLN A 241 4.79 -17.38 9.52
C GLN A 241 3.68 -16.67 8.73
N SER A 242 2.74 -17.47 8.21
CA SER A 242 1.54 -16.92 7.60
C SER A 242 0.59 -16.35 8.66
N TYR A 243 -0.02 -15.22 8.30
CA TYR A 243 -1.03 -14.51 9.08
C TYR A 243 -2.41 -14.53 8.39
N GLY A 244 -2.57 -15.33 7.33
CA GLY A 244 -3.85 -15.49 6.61
C GLY A 244 -3.87 -14.78 5.26
N GLU A 245 -4.90 -13.97 5.01
CA GLU A 245 -5.12 -13.28 3.73
C GLU A 245 -4.22 -12.04 3.54
N LYS A 246 -4.25 -11.45 2.34
CA LYS A 246 -3.46 -10.25 2.00
C LYS A 246 -3.86 -9.06 2.89
N HIS A 247 -2.85 -8.39 3.48
CA HIS A 247 -2.98 -7.30 4.44
C HIS A 247 -3.53 -7.67 5.84
N CYS A 248 -3.64 -8.97 6.15
CA CYS A 248 -4.00 -9.40 7.50
C CYS A 248 -2.83 -9.31 8.50
N GLU A 249 -1.65 -8.83 8.10
CA GLU A 249 -0.56 -8.50 9.02
C GLU A 249 -0.90 -7.36 9.98
N ASN A 250 -1.91 -6.54 9.65
CA ASN A 250 -2.44 -5.48 10.51
C ASN A 250 -3.89 -5.81 10.90
N ILE A 251 -4.13 -5.95 12.20
CA ILE A 251 -5.42 -6.38 12.77
C ILE A 251 -6.54 -5.39 12.42
N PHE A 252 -6.26 -4.08 12.43
CA PHE A 252 -7.25 -3.07 12.06
C PHE A 252 -7.53 -3.09 10.55
N THR A 253 -6.52 -3.30 9.71
CA THR A 253 -6.70 -3.45 8.27
C THR A 253 -7.51 -4.69 7.92
N TRP A 254 -7.26 -5.81 8.62
CA TRP A 254 -8.04 -7.03 8.48
C TRP A 254 -9.51 -6.78 8.81
N TRP A 255 -9.79 -6.16 9.96
CA TRP A 255 -11.13 -5.74 10.34
C TRP A 255 -11.77 -4.79 9.32
N TYR A 256 -11.02 -3.78 8.88
CA TYR A 256 -11.51 -2.77 7.95
C TYR A 256 -11.93 -3.39 6.61
N GLN A 257 -11.10 -4.26 6.03
CA GLN A 257 -11.38 -4.86 4.73
C GLN A 257 -12.54 -5.86 4.80
N ASN A 258 -12.56 -6.72 5.82
CA ASN A 258 -13.44 -7.88 5.86
C ASN A 258 -14.73 -7.63 6.67
N TYR A 259 -14.77 -6.62 7.55
CA TYR A 259 -15.99 -6.16 8.21
C TYR A 259 -16.46 -4.81 7.67
N TYR A 260 -15.66 -3.75 7.81
CA TYR A 260 -16.16 -2.40 7.59
C TYR A 260 -16.56 -2.15 6.14
N LEU A 261 -15.69 -2.45 5.18
CA LEU A 261 -16.02 -2.33 3.76
C LEU A 261 -17.12 -3.31 3.34
N PHE A 262 -17.04 -4.55 3.80
CA PHE A 262 -17.99 -5.60 3.42
C PHE A 262 -19.40 -5.31 3.97
N GLU A 263 -19.56 -5.25 5.28
CA GLU A 263 -20.86 -5.09 5.96
C GLU A 263 -21.44 -3.68 5.82
N LYS A 264 -20.59 -2.63 5.87
CA LYS A 264 -21.11 -1.25 5.84
C LYS A 264 -21.17 -0.69 4.43
N TRP A 265 -20.29 -1.07 3.53
CA TRP A 265 -20.23 -0.50 2.18
C TRP A 265 -20.61 -1.47 1.05
N GLY A 266 -20.80 -2.76 1.34
CA GLY A 266 -21.08 -3.78 0.32
C GLY A 266 -19.89 -4.02 -0.61
N ILE A 267 -18.67 -3.70 -0.16
CA ILE A 267 -17.45 -3.81 -0.94
C ILE A 267 -16.64 -4.99 -0.41
N ASP A 268 -16.44 -6.00 -1.26
CA ASP A 268 -15.56 -7.12 -0.97
C ASP A 268 -14.20 -6.91 -1.66
N LYS A 269 -13.21 -6.45 -0.90
CA LYS A 269 -11.88 -6.14 -1.44
C LYS A 269 -11.16 -7.39 -1.98
N ARG A 270 -11.53 -8.59 -1.51
CA ARG A 270 -10.98 -9.86 -2.02
C ARG A 270 -11.25 -10.01 -3.52
N LYS A 271 -12.38 -9.50 -4.03
CA LYS A 271 -12.70 -9.51 -5.46
C LYS A 271 -11.63 -8.81 -6.30
N ALA A 272 -11.08 -7.69 -5.83
CA ALA A 272 -10.03 -6.95 -6.51
C ALA A 272 -8.69 -7.69 -6.48
N HIS A 273 -8.27 -8.17 -5.31
CA HIS A 273 -7.02 -8.93 -5.15
C HIS A 273 -7.05 -10.24 -5.96
N LEU A 274 -8.12 -11.04 -5.83
CA LEU A 274 -8.28 -12.30 -6.57
C LEU A 274 -8.41 -12.06 -8.07
N SER A 275 -9.07 -10.99 -8.51
CA SER A 275 -9.11 -10.64 -9.95
C SER A 275 -7.71 -10.33 -10.48
N SER A 276 -6.86 -9.66 -9.70
CA SER A 276 -5.47 -9.38 -10.09
C SER A 276 -4.67 -10.69 -10.25
N LEU A 277 -4.80 -11.63 -9.31
CA LEU A 277 -4.17 -12.96 -9.40
C LEU A 277 -4.64 -13.79 -10.59
N VAL A 278 -5.93 -13.70 -10.94
CA VAL A 278 -6.48 -14.38 -12.12
C VAL A 278 -5.93 -13.76 -13.41
N VAL A 279 -5.87 -12.44 -13.48
CA VAL A 279 -5.36 -11.73 -14.68
C VAL A 279 -3.86 -11.93 -14.87
N SER A 280 -3.08 -12.03 -13.78
CA SER A 280 -1.65 -12.34 -13.85
C SER A 280 -1.32 -13.81 -14.06
N GLY A 281 -2.33 -14.68 -14.12
CA GLY A 281 -2.16 -16.12 -14.34
C GLY A 281 -1.69 -16.90 -13.10
N GLN A 282 -1.60 -16.26 -11.93
CA GLN A 282 -1.20 -16.92 -10.68
C GLN A 282 -2.34 -17.71 -10.04
N MET A 283 -3.60 -17.50 -10.44
CA MET A 283 -4.75 -18.22 -9.92
C MET A 283 -5.77 -18.56 -11.01
N LYS A 284 -6.37 -19.75 -10.92
CA LYS A 284 -7.51 -20.11 -11.78
C LYS A 284 -8.78 -19.39 -11.31
N ARG A 285 -9.58 -18.89 -12.25
CA ARG A 285 -10.87 -18.25 -11.96
C ARG A 285 -11.78 -19.08 -11.07
N LYS A 286 -11.87 -20.40 -11.31
CA LYS A 286 -12.69 -21.31 -10.49
C LYS A 286 -12.31 -21.22 -9.01
N ARG A 287 -11.01 -21.32 -8.69
CA ARG A 287 -10.51 -21.21 -7.32
C ARG A 287 -10.82 -19.86 -6.68
N ALA A 288 -10.70 -18.77 -7.44
CA ALA A 288 -11.08 -17.44 -6.97
C ALA A 288 -12.57 -17.36 -6.63
N MET A 289 -13.44 -17.98 -7.42
CA MET A 289 -14.88 -18.05 -7.14
C MET A 289 -15.19 -18.89 -5.90
N ASP A 290 -14.49 -20.02 -5.73
CA ASP A 290 -14.65 -20.87 -4.54
C ASP A 290 -14.28 -20.10 -3.26
N LEU A 291 -13.19 -19.32 -3.27
CA LEU A 291 -12.78 -18.47 -2.14
C LEU A 291 -13.79 -17.34 -1.86
N LEU A 292 -14.41 -16.79 -2.89
CA LEU A 292 -15.43 -15.72 -2.74
C LEU A 292 -16.80 -16.26 -2.30
N ALA A 293 -17.05 -17.56 -2.41
CA ALA A 293 -18.26 -18.18 -1.91
C ALA A 293 -18.32 -18.19 -0.37
N GLU A 294 -17.15 -18.13 0.28
CA GLU A 294 -17.04 -18.02 1.73
C GLU A 294 -17.19 -16.56 2.20
N CYS A 295 -17.91 -16.36 3.31
CA CYS A 295 -17.99 -15.06 3.96
C CYS A 295 -16.61 -14.61 4.45
N PRO A 296 -16.28 -13.31 4.36
CA PRO A 296 -15.03 -12.81 4.91
C PRO A 296 -14.93 -13.07 6.41
N VAL A 297 -13.76 -13.53 6.85
CA VAL A 297 -13.43 -13.65 8.28
C VAL A 297 -12.74 -12.38 8.74
N TYR A 298 -13.04 -11.89 9.94
CA TYR A 298 -12.44 -10.70 10.54
C TYR A 298 -12.31 -10.82 12.06
N PRO A 299 -11.33 -10.15 12.69
CA PRO A 299 -11.23 -10.07 14.14
C PRO A 299 -12.32 -9.16 14.69
N LYS A 300 -12.96 -9.53 15.82
CA LYS A 300 -13.90 -8.64 16.51
C LYS A 300 -13.15 -7.61 17.34
N LEU A 301 -13.39 -6.33 17.08
CA LEU A 301 -12.72 -5.23 17.79
C LEU A 301 -13.60 -4.56 18.85
N GLY A 302 -14.87 -4.93 18.97
CA GLY A 302 -15.87 -4.32 19.86
C GLY A 302 -16.40 -2.96 19.36
N ILE A 303 -15.79 -2.37 18.32
CA ILE A 303 -16.23 -1.11 17.71
C ILE A 303 -17.47 -1.30 16.83
N GLU A 304 -17.73 -2.53 16.38
CA GLU A 304 -18.84 -2.93 15.52
C GLU A 304 -20.20 -2.56 16.11
N GLU A 305 -20.34 -2.66 17.42
CA GLU A 305 -21.58 -2.43 18.18
C GLU A 305 -21.64 -1.04 18.80
N SER A 306 -20.49 -0.41 19.06
CA SER A 306 -20.38 0.83 19.83
C SER A 306 -20.37 2.11 19.00
N VAL A 307 -20.14 2.02 17.68
CA VAL A 307 -20.02 3.19 16.80
C VAL A 307 -21.13 3.19 15.75
N LYS A 308 -21.77 4.35 15.57
CA LYS A 308 -22.62 4.59 14.39
C LYS A 308 -21.73 4.89 13.19
N TYR A 309 -22.00 4.22 12.07
CA TYR A 309 -21.25 4.36 10.82
C TYR A 309 -22.07 5.14 9.79
N PRO A 310 -22.09 6.49 9.85
CA PRO A 310 -22.72 7.27 8.79
C PRO A 310 -22.01 6.99 7.46
N LYS A 311 -22.71 7.15 6.35
CA LYS A 311 -22.10 7.08 5.02
C LYS A 311 -21.94 8.49 4.48
N LYS A 312 -20.71 8.96 4.41
CA LYS A 312 -20.33 10.23 3.81
C LYS A 312 -19.45 9.99 2.60
N SER A 313 -19.47 10.94 1.69
CA SER A 313 -18.66 10.97 0.48
C SER A 313 -17.46 11.89 0.65
N TYR A 314 -16.44 11.70 -0.19
CA TYR A 314 -15.29 12.60 -0.27
C TYR A 314 -15.69 14.08 -0.45
N SER A 315 -16.77 14.33 -1.19
CA SER A 315 -17.33 15.67 -1.45
C SER A 315 -17.99 16.33 -0.23
N ASP A 316 -18.35 15.56 0.81
CA ASP A 316 -18.91 16.13 2.05
C ASP A 316 -17.87 16.89 2.89
N TYR A 317 -16.59 16.77 2.54
CA TYR A 317 -15.48 17.39 3.24
C TYR A 317 -14.61 18.22 2.29
N LYS A 318 -13.96 19.26 2.83
CA LYS A 318 -13.00 20.07 2.05
C LYS A 318 -11.86 19.17 1.57
N ASN A 319 -11.70 19.05 0.25
CA ASN A 319 -10.73 18.16 -0.36
C ASN A 319 -9.94 18.85 -1.49
N SER A 320 -9.04 18.10 -2.12
CA SER A 320 -8.14 18.59 -3.17
C SER A 320 -8.47 18.03 -4.57
N GLU A 321 -9.66 17.46 -4.78
CA GLU A 321 -10.02 16.76 -6.02
C GLU A 321 -9.85 17.64 -7.27
N SER A 322 -10.41 18.85 -7.23
CA SER A 322 -10.38 19.79 -8.35
C SER A 322 -8.95 20.22 -8.70
N ILE A 323 -8.13 20.48 -7.68
CA ILE A 323 -6.72 20.87 -7.84
C ILE A 323 -5.95 19.71 -8.48
N ARG A 324 -6.19 18.48 -8.04
CA ARG A 324 -5.54 17.29 -8.60
C ARG A 324 -5.92 17.04 -10.04
N LYS A 325 -7.19 17.19 -10.42
CA LYS A 325 -7.62 17.05 -11.82
C LYS A 325 -6.86 18.00 -12.74
N ILE A 326 -6.60 19.24 -12.28
CA ILE A 326 -5.79 20.23 -13.02
C ILE A 326 -4.33 19.77 -13.10
N ILE A 327 -3.73 19.37 -11.97
CA ILE A 327 -2.35 18.89 -11.92
C ILE A 327 -2.15 17.69 -12.87
N VAL A 328 -3.03 16.69 -12.84
CA VAL A 328 -2.97 15.51 -13.72
C VAL A 328 -3.04 15.92 -15.19
N LYS A 329 -3.89 16.89 -15.55
CA LYS A 329 -3.93 17.42 -16.92
C LYS A 329 -2.59 18.05 -17.30
N ILE A 330 -1.98 18.86 -16.43
CA ILE A 330 -0.67 19.48 -16.69
C ILE A 330 0.43 18.42 -16.84
N TYR A 331 0.46 17.41 -15.98
CA TYR A 331 1.45 16.32 -16.06
C TYR A 331 1.33 15.48 -17.33
N LYS A 332 0.17 15.41 -17.99
CA LYS A 332 0.05 14.75 -19.31
C LYS A 332 0.83 15.49 -20.42
N PHE A 333 1.09 16.78 -20.24
CA PHE A 333 1.83 17.61 -21.21
C PHE A 333 3.32 17.76 -20.87
N ILE A 334 3.74 17.34 -19.66
CA ILE A 334 5.14 17.28 -19.29
C ILE A 334 5.66 15.90 -19.70
N PRO A 335 6.65 15.79 -20.60
CA PRO A 335 7.25 14.51 -20.94
C PRO A 335 8.03 13.96 -19.74
N THR A 336 7.34 13.29 -18.82
CA THR A 336 7.98 12.63 -17.69
C THR A 336 8.55 11.30 -18.17
N LYS A 337 9.88 11.24 -18.33
CA LYS A 337 10.70 10.00 -18.47
C LYS A 337 10.60 9.05 -17.25
N TRP A 338 9.67 9.30 -16.34
CA TRP A 338 9.48 8.63 -15.06
C TRP A 338 7.97 8.52 -14.84
N LYS A 339 7.35 7.53 -15.49
CA LYS A 339 6.07 6.99 -15.06
C LYS A 339 6.32 5.85 -14.09
#